data_AF-A0A2V5Q654-F1
#
_entry.id   AF-A0A2V5Q654-F1
#
_cell.length_a   1.000
_cell.length_b   1.000
_cell.length_c   1.000
_cell.angle_alpha   90.00
_cell.angle_beta   90.00
_cell.angle_gamma   90.00
#
_symmetry.space_group_name_H-M   'P 1'
#
loop_
_entity.id
_entity.type
_entity.pdbx_description
1 polymer ?
#
loop_
_entity_poly.entity_id
_entity_poly.type
_entity_poly.pdbx_seq_one_letter_code
_entity_poly.pdbx_strand_id
1 'polypeptide(L)' 'MPSDSEIFTLGHSPDPDDAFMFYAMAENKIDLRGYRFEHRLEDIQTLNERALRGELHISAISIHAFA' A
#
# COMPACT_ATOMS: atom_id res chain seq x y z
N MET A 1 14.11 23.77 0.25
CA MET A 1 13.32 23.11 -0.82
C MET A 1 12.98 21.73 -0.28
N PRO A 2 11.69 21.30 -0.22
CA PRO A 2 11.43 19.92 0.17
C PRO A 2 12.08 19.04 -0.89
N SER A 3 13.08 18.29 -0.47
CA SER A 3 13.85 17.32 -1.24
C SER A 3 12.90 16.28 -1.84
N ASP A 4 13.27 15.73 -3.00
CA ASP A 4 12.56 14.65 -3.71
C ASP A 4 11.71 13.81 -2.76
N SER A 5 10.39 13.98 -2.83
CA SER A 5 9.45 13.23 -1.99
C SER A 5 9.52 11.77 -2.43
N GLU A 6 10.24 10.96 -1.65
CA GLU A 6 10.29 9.51 -1.81
C GLU A 6 8.88 8.96 -1.97
N ILE A 7 8.69 8.13 -3.01
CA ILE A 7 7.40 7.51 -3.32
C ILE A 7 7.37 6.16 -2.60
N PHE A 8 6.42 6.02 -1.67
CA PHE A 8 6.19 4.78 -0.95
C PHE A 8 5.27 3.85 -1.76
N THR A 9 5.67 2.60 -1.94
CA THR A 9 4.84 1.58 -2.58
C THR A 9 3.91 0.97 -1.53
N LEU A 10 2.60 1.03 -1.80
CA LEU A 10 1.54 0.54 -0.93
C LEU A 10 0.77 -0.59 -1.63
N GLY A 11 1.05 -1.83 -1.24
CA GLY A 11 0.36 -3.01 -1.72
C GLY A 11 -0.93 -3.28 -0.97
N HIS A 12 -2.04 -3.39 -1.67
CA HIS A 12 -3.32 -3.82 -1.10
C HIS A 12 -4.13 -4.59 -2.15
N SER A 13 -5.15 -5.33 -1.70
CA SER A 13 -5.98 -6.09 -2.61
C SER A 13 -6.93 -5.17 -3.39
N PRO A 14 -7.46 -5.62 -4.54
CA PRO A 14 -8.54 -4.94 -5.24
C PRO A 14 -9.92 -5.18 -4.61
N ASP A 15 -9.99 -5.70 -3.38
CA ASP A 15 -11.25 -6.01 -2.71
C ASP A 15 -11.99 -4.72 -2.27
N PRO A 16 -13.34 -4.75 -2.19
CA PRO A 16 -14.13 -3.55 -1.90
C PRO A 16 -13.79 -2.87 -0.57
N ASP A 17 -13.38 -3.63 0.44
CA ASP A 17 -12.98 -3.13 1.76
C ASP A 17 -11.63 -2.40 1.71
N ASP A 18 -10.65 -2.91 0.96
CA ASP A 18 -9.38 -2.21 0.72
C ASP A 18 -9.60 -0.95 -0.13
N ALA A 19 -10.43 -1.04 -1.18
CA ALA A 19 -10.81 0.13 -1.97
C ALA A 19 -11.45 1.21 -1.09
N PHE A 20 -12.33 0.82 -0.16
CA PHE A 20 -12.93 1.74 0.80
C PHE A 20 -11.89 2.35 1.75
N MET A 21 -10.98 1.54 2.28
CA MET A 21 -9.94 1.97 3.22
C MET A 21 -8.99 3.00 2.60
N PHE A 22 -8.58 2.79 1.35
CA PHE A 22 -7.58 3.63 0.68
C PHE A 22 -8.16 4.71 -0.23
N TYR A 23 -9.48 4.76 -0.41
CA TYR A 23 -10.16 5.72 -1.28
C TYR A 23 -9.74 7.18 -1.04
N ALA A 24 -9.70 7.60 0.22
CA ALA A 24 -9.36 8.98 0.55
C ALA A 24 -7.91 9.34 0.18
N MET A 25 -7.00 8.36 0.21
CA MET A 25 -5.61 8.55 -0.21
C MET A 25 -5.51 8.63 -1.73
N ALA A 26 -6.14 7.68 -2.45
CA ALA A 26 -6.11 7.62 -3.91
C ALA A 26 -6.75 8.87 -4.57
N GLU A 27 -7.84 9.37 -3.99
CA GLU A 27 -8.57 10.54 -4.49
C GLU A 27 -8.09 11.88 -3.91
N ASN A 28 -6.97 11.90 -3.17
CA ASN A 28 -6.42 13.10 -2.53
C ASN A 28 -7.44 13.84 -1.62
N LYS A 29 -8.28 13.09 -0.91
CA LYS A 29 -9.32 13.61 0.01
C LYS A 29 -8.85 13.72 1.46
N ILE A 30 -7.61 13.35 1.74
CA ILE A 30 -6.97 13.47 3.05
C ILE A 30 -5.59 14.11 2.90
N ASP A 31 -5.15 14.88 3.90
CA ASP A 31 -3.80 15.43 3.94
C ASP A 31 -2.78 14.31 4.21
N LEU A 32 -2.04 13.96 3.16
CA LEU A 32 -0.95 12.98 3.21
C LEU A 32 0.34 13.55 3.80
N ARG A 33 0.34 14.79 4.30
CA ARG A 33 1.45 15.44 5.02
C ARG A 33 2.77 15.44 4.24
N GLY A 34 2.67 15.51 2.91
CA GLY A 34 3.82 15.49 2.00
C GLY A 34 4.31 14.10 1.60
N TYR A 35 3.73 13.01 2.12
CA TYR A 35 4.01 11.66 1.64
C TYR A 35 3.36 11.41 0.27
N ARG A 36 4.03 10.61 -0.57
CA ARG A 36 3.53 10.17 -1.88
C ARG A 36 3.44 8.66 -1.91
N PHE A 37 2.34 8.13 -2.44
CA PHE A 37 2.10 6.70 -2.50
C PHE A 37 1.87 6.24 -3.94
N GLU A 38 2.48 5.12 -4.29
CA GLU A 38 2.16 4.34 -5.48
C GLU A 38 1.40 3.09 -5.04
N HIS A 39 0.11 3.01 -5.39
CA HIS A 39 -0.75 1.88 -5.06
C HIS A 39 -0.46 0.68 -5.97
N ARG A 40 -0.25 -0.49 -5.38
CA ARG A 40 -0.04 -1.77 -6.07
C ARG A 40 -1.18 -2.72 -5.74
N LEU A 41 -2.10 -2.90 -6.69
CA LEU A 41 -3.27 -3.77 -6.54
C LEU A 41 -2.91 -5.21 -6.92
N GLU A 42 -2.79 -6.09 -5.94
CA GLU A 42 -2.41 -7.49 -6.14
C GLU A 42 -3.19 -8.39 -5.17
N ASP A 43 -3.38 -9.66 -5.49
CA ASP A 43 -4.06 -10.59 -4.59
C ASP A 43 -3.25 -10.83 -3.31
N ILE A 44 -3.93 -11.23 -2.23
CA ILE A 44 -3.30 -11.37 -0.91
C ILE A 44 -2.15 -12.38 -0.89
N GLN A 45 -2.19 -13.42 -1.72
CA GLN A 45 -1.13 -14.41 -1.79
C GLN A 45 0.12 -13.80 -2.43
N THR A 46 -0.03 -13.10 -3.54
CA THR A 46 1.08 -12.35 -4.17
C THR A 46 1.66 -11.33 -3.20
N LEU A 47 0.82 -10.56 -2.49
CA LEU A 47 1.28 -9.58 -1.51
C LEU A 47 2.07 -10.22 -0.35
N ASN A 48 1.61 -11.36 0.19
CA ASN A 48 2.34 -12.09 1.23
C ASN A 48 3.75 -12.49 0.75
N GLU A 49 3.87 -13.01 -0.48
CA GLU A 49 5.16 -13.41 -1.04
C GLU A 49 6.11 -12.23 -1.24
N ARG A 50 5.59 -11.08 -1.69
CA ARG A 50 6.37 -9.86 -1.89
C ARG A 50 6.77 -9.20 -0.58
N ALA A 51 5.93 -9.28 0.44
CA ALA A 51 6.24 -8.83 1.80
C ALA A 51 7.43 -9.63 2.38
N LEU A 52 7.45 -10.95 2.19
CA LEU A 52 8.59 -11.80 2.60
C LEU A 52 9.89 -11.44 1.87
N ARG A 53 9.81 -10.93 0.64
CA ARG A 53 10.96 -10.48 -0.15
C ARG A 53 11.35 -9.01 0.08
N GLY A 54 10.57 -8.26 0.86
CA GLY A 54 10.83 -6.84 1.14
C GLY A 54 10.70 -5.93 -0.08
N GLU A 55 9.85 -6.29 -1.06
CA GLU A 55 9.72 -5.57 -2.34
C GLU A 55 8.82 -4.32 -2.27
N LEU A 56 8.02 -4.20 -1.21
CA LEU A 56 7.08 -3.12 -1.00
C LEU A 56 7.42 -2.37 0.28
N HIS A 57 7.24 -1.04 0.28
CA HIS A 57 7.42 -0.24 1.49
C HIS A 57 6.33 -0.54 2.51
N ILE A 58 5.10 -0.77 2.04
CA ILE A 58 3.91 -1.09 2.84
C ILE A 58 3.14 -2.18 2.09
N SER A 59 2.70 -3.22 2.77
CA SER A 59 1.90 -4.32 2.18
C SER A 59 0.79 -4.75 3.12
N ALA A 60 -0.42 -4.94 2.59
CA ALA A 60 -1.40 -5.79 3.22
C ALA A 60 -0.86 -7.23 3.28
N ILE A 61 -1.16 -7.92 4.38
CA ILE A 61 -0.77 -9.31 4.60
C ILE A 61 -1.92 -10.07 5.27
N SER A 62 -2.00 -11.36 5.01
CA SER A 62 -2.83 -12.25 5.83
C SER A 62 -2.13 -12.53 7.15
N ILE A 63 -2.89 -12.58 8.25
CA ILE A 63 -2.32 -12.98 9.56
C ILE A 63 -1.69 -14.38 9.52
N HIS A 64 -2.20 -15.26 8.65
CA HIS A 64 -1.62 -16.59 8.44
C HIS A 64 -0.17 -16.52 7.93
N ALA A 65 0.16 -15.51 7.13
CA ALA A 65 1.51 -15.33 6.60
C ALA A 65 2.52 -14.83 7.67
N PHE A 66 2.04 -14.45 8.85
CA PHE A 66 2.85 -13.99 9.98
C PHE A 66 2.98 -15.06 11.10
N ALA A 67 2.45 -16.26 10.89
CA ALA A 67 2.46 -17.36 11.87
C ALA A 67 3.69 -18.27 11.75
#